data_AF-A0A7G7LF03-F1
#
_entry.id   AF-A0A7G7LF03-F1
#
_cell.length_a   1.000
_cell.length_b   1.000
_cell.length_c   1.000
_cell.angle_alpha   90.00
_cell.angle_beta   90.00
_cell.angle_gamma   90.00
#
_symmetry.space_group_name_H-M   'P 1'
#
loop_
_entity.id
_entity.type
_entity.pdbx_description
1 polymer ?
#
loop_
_entity_poly.entity_id
_entity_poly.type
_entity_poly.pdbx_seq_one_letter_code
_entity_poly.pdbx_strand_id
1 'polypeptide(L)'
;MTTHAPTTGTPAAVVRVLQVSTVLAALNVFAQFVTAGRLFPQGGPEELHAAGAIVLHVFSGVGALAALYLWRRHGAPLLLPALAVVVFLAGLAQAAVGGRSTLWVHVPGAMVLTAGVVWLLVLVFGPLARRSDPSAPSR
;
A
#
# COMPACT_ATOMS: atom_id res chain seq x y z
N MET A 1 24.31 30.97 25.46
CA MET A 1 24.31 29.50 25.28
C MET A 1 22.90 29.11 24.83
N THR A 2 22.67 29.02 23.52
CA THR A 2 21.36 28.70 22.93
C THR A 2 21.29 27.21 22.66
N THR A 3 20.54 26.49 23.50
CA THR A 3 20.28 25.06 23.32
C THR A 3 19.32 24.88 22.15
N HIS A 4 19.79 24.36 21.01
CA HIS A 4 18.92 23.91 19.94
C HIS A 4 18.24 22.61 20.39
N ALA A 5 16.93 22.70 20.69
CA ALA A 5 16.11 21.51 20.88
C ALA A 5 16.05 20.73 19.56
N PRO A 6 16.28 19.40 19.55
CA PRO A 6 16.16 18.60 18.34
C PRO A 6 14.70 18.60 17.88
N THR A 7 14.45 19.19 16.72
CA THR A 7 13.16 19.12 16.03
C THR A 7 12.91 17.67 15.61
N THR A 8 12.15 16.93 16.40
CA THR A 8 11.73 15.56 16.07
C THR A 8 10.55 15.61 15.10
N GLY A 9 10.80 16.13 13.89
CA GLY A 9 9.86 16.05 12.77
C GLY A 9 9.70 14.61 12.30
N THR A 10 8.54 14.30 11.72
CA THR A 10 8.32 13.02 11.04
C THR A 10 9.41 12.80 9.99
N PRO A 11 10.13 11.67 9.98
CA PRO A 11 11.24 11.48 9.07
C PRO A 11 10.73 11.45 7.63
N ALA A 12 11.03 12.51 6.88
CA ALA A 12 10.62 12.69 5.49
C ALA A 12 10.95 11.47 4.62
N ALA A 13 12.06 10.78 4.93
CA ALA A 13 12.44 9.53 4.30
C ALA A 13 11.40 8.40 4.47
N VAL A 14 10.85 8.19 5.68
CA VAL A 14 9.86 7.13 5.92
C VAL A 14 8.53 7.44 5.24
N VAL A 15 8.13 8.72 5.26
CA VAL A 15 6.96 9.18 4.48
C VAL A 15 7.18 8.93 3.00
N ARG A 16 8.39 9.19 2.49
CA ARG A 16 8.72 8.94 1.09
C ARG A 16 8.69 7.45 0.75
N VAL A 17 9.20 6.59 1.63
CA VAL A 17 9.10 5.13 1.47
C VAL A 17 7.64 4.69 1.40
N LEU A 18 6.79 5.18 2.30
CA LEU A 18 5.36 4.89 2.27
C LEU A 18 4.70 5.38 0.96
N GLN A 19 5.01 6.59 0.51
CA GLN A 19 4.51 7.13 -0.77
C GLN A 19 4.92 6.27 -1.97
N VAL A 20 6.21 5.99 -2.10
CA VAL A 20 6.75 5.25 -3.24
C VAL A 20 6.21 3.82 -3.25
N SER A 21 6.23 3.13 -2.11
CA SER A 21 5.68 1.77 -2.00
C SER A 21 4.19 1.71 -2.34
N THR A 22 3.40 2.70 -1.89
CA THR A 22 1.95 2.76 -2.20
C THR A 22 1.72 2.99 -3.70
N VAL A 23 2.48 3.89 -4.34
CA VAL A 23 2.39 4.11 -5.80
C VAL A 23 2.80 2.85 -6.57
N LEU A 24 3.90 2.20 -6.19
CA LEU A 24 4.35 0.98 -6.84
C LEU A 24 3.34 -0.17 -6.66
N ALA A 25 2.72 -0.30 -5.49
CA ALA A 25 1.64 -1.24 -5.28
C ALA A 25 0.44 -0.97 -6.21
N ALA A 26 0.03 0.30 -6.36
CA ALA A 26 -1.07 0.67 -7.25
C ALA A 26 -0.78 0.37 -8.73
N LEU A 27 0.42 0.75 -9.20
CA LEU A 27 0.88 0.44 -10.56
C LEU A 27 0.96 -1.08 -10.79
N ASN A 28 1.41 -1.83 -9.78
CA ASN A 28 1.48 -3.27 -9.87
C ASN A 28 0.10 -3.92 -9.89
N VAL A 29 -0.88 -3.44 -9.10
CA VAL A 29 -2.28 -3.87 -9.19
C VAL A 29 -2.83 -3.64 -10.61
N PHE A 30 -2.56 -2.48 -11.22
CA PHE A 30 -2.93 -2.25 -12.61
C PHE A 30 -2.27 -3.27 -13.56
N ALA A 31 -0.97 -3.53 -13.41
CA ALA A 31 -0.27 -4.55 -14.19
C ALA A 31 -0.86 -5.95 -14.00
N GLN A 32 -1.33 -6.29 -12.79
CA GLN A 32 -2.02 -7.55 -12.50
C GLN A 32 -3.31 -7.71 -13.31
N PHE A 33 -4.09 -6.65 -13.48
CA PHE A 33 -5.28 -6.70 -14.34
C PHE A 33 -4.93 -6.90 -15.81
N VAL A 34 -3.86 -6.24 -16.29
CA VAL A 34 -3.39 -6.41 -17.67
C VAL A 34 -2.93 -7.85 -17.92
N THR A 35 -2.16 -8.44 -17.01
CA THR A 35 -1.70 -9.83 -17.15
C THR A 35 -2.85 -10.81 -16.98
N ALA A 36 -3.77 -10.61 -16.03
CA ALA A 36 -4.96 -11.43 -15.85
C ALA A 36 -5.86 -11.43 -17.10
N GLY A 37 -6.07 -10.27 -17.72
CA GLY A 37 -6.83 -10.15 -18.96
C GLY A 37 -6.22 -10.92 -20.13
N ARG A 38 -4.91 -11.15 -20.13
CA ARG A 38 -4.21 -11.98 -21.13
C ARG A 38 -4.25 -13.48 -20.83
N LEU A 39 -4.61 -13.89 -19.60
CA LEU A 39 -4.72 -15.31 -19.25
C LEU A 39 -5.93 -15.97 -19.89
N PHE A 40 -6.96 -15.20 -20.27
CA PHE A 40 -8.20 -15.74 -20.80
C PHE A 40 -8.48 -15.24 -22.24
N PRO A 41 -8.95 -16.11 -23.15
CA PRO A 41 -9.08 -17.57 -23.01
C PRO A 41 -7.77 -18.34 -23.31
N GLN A 42 -6.70 -17.64 -23.70
CA GLN A 42 -5.55 -18.22 -24.41
C GLN A 42 -4.43 -18.75 -23.50
N GLY A 43 -4.57 -18.64 -22.16
CA GLY A 43 -3.58 -19.14 -21.21
C GLY A 43 -2.27 -18.34 -21.22
N GLY A 44 -2.34 -17.01 -21.33
CA GLY A 44 -1.20 -16.07 -21.35
C GLY A 44 -0.20 -16.18 -20.18
N PRO A 45 0.62 -15.15 -19.90
CA PRO A 45 1.81 -15.31 -19.07
C PRO A 45 1.49 -15.44 -17.56
N GLU A 46 1.11 -16.65 -17.13
CA GLU A 46 0.78 -17.00 -15.74
C GLU A 46 1.95 -16.74 -14.79
N GLU A 47 3.17 -17.08 -15.21
CA GLU A 47 4.39 -16.79 -14.46
C GLU A 47 4.61 -15.29 -14.23
N LEU A 48 4.28 -14.45 -15.20
CA LEU A 48 4.41 -13.00 -15.05
C LEU A 48 3.37 -12.44 -14.06
N HIS A 49 2.14 -12.98 -14.11
CA HIS A 49 1.09 -12.64 -13.14
C HIS A 49 1.52 -13.04 -11.72
N ALA A 50 2.00 -14.28 -11.56
CA ALA A 50 2.50 -14.80 -10.28
C ALA A 50 3.71 -14.01 -9.76
N ALA A 51 4.69 -13.70 -10.61
CA ALA A 51 5.85 -12.88 -10.23
C ALA A 51 5.43 -11.48 -9.78
N GLY A 52 4.49 -10.85 -10.51
CA GLY A 52 3.96 -9.56 -10.10
C GLY A 52 3.18 -9.64 -8.78
N ALA A 53 2.58 -10.79 -8.44
CA ALA A 53 1.89 -10.94 -7.16
C ALA A 53 2.91 -10.84 -6.02
N ILE A 54 4.05 -11.53 -6.14
CA ILE A 54 5.18 -11.42 -5.20
C ILE A 54 5.63 -9.96 -5.04
N VAL A 55 5.79 -9.24 -6.16
CA VAL A 55 6.15 -7.82 -6.16
C VAL A 55 5.10 -6.98 -5.41
N LEU A 56 3.80 -7.30 -5.54
CA LEU A 56 2.74 -6.65 -4.77
C LEU A 56 2.93 -6.86 -3.27
N HIS A 57 3.22 -8.08 -2.82
CA HIS A 57 3.44 -8.39 -1.40
C HIS A 57 4.63 -7.62 -0.85
N VAL A 58 5.72 -7.52 -1.62
CA VAL A 58 6.90 -6.76 -1.20
C VAL A 58 6.56 -5.29 -1.00
N PHE A 59 5.96 -4.62 -1.99
CA PHE A 59 5.65 -3.19 -1.87
C PHE A 59 4.57 -2.90 -0.83
N SER A 60 3.49 -3.68 -0.79
CA SER A 60 2.46 -3.51 0.23
C SER A 60 2.97 -3.82 1.64
N GLY A 61 3.86 -4.81 1.81
CA GLY A 61 4.51 -5.13 3.08
C GLY A 61 5.44 -4.02 3.56
N VAL A 62 6.29 -3.49 2.68
CA VAL A 62 7.14 -2.32 2.98
C VAL A 62 6.29 -1.11 3.37
N GLY A 63 5.20 -0.85 2.63
CA GLY A 63 4.26 0.22 2.95
C GLY A 63 3.59 0.03 4.32
N ALA A 64 3.14 -1.19 4.64
CA ALA A 64 2.56 -1.52 5.94
C ALA A 64 3.55 -1.31 7.09
N LEU A 65 4.80 -1.73 6.94
CA LEU A 65 5.85 -1.49 7.94
C LEU A 65 6.14 0.00 8.13
N ALA A 66 6.23 0.77 7.04
CA ALA A 66 6.43 2.22 7.12
C ALA A 66 5.26 2.92 7.82
N ALA A 67 4.01 2.55 7.49
CA ALA A 67 2.81 3.07 8.14
C ALA A 67 2.75 2.73 9.64
N LEU A 68 3.09 1.49 10.01
CA LEU A 68 3.18 1.05 11.41
C LEU A 68 4.25 1.82 12.17
N TYR A 69 5.42 2.05 11.57
CA TYR A 69 6.49 2.85 12.15
C TYR A 69 6.02 4.29 12.41
N LEU A 70 5.38 4.93 11.41
CA LEU A 70 4.86 6.29 11.53
C LEU A 70 3.78 6.41 12.63
N TRP A 71 2.90 5.42 12.76
CA TRP A 71 1.94 5.39 13.87
C TRP A 71 2.61 5.22 15.23
N ARG A 72 3.51 4.24 15.38
CA ARG A 72 4.16 3.91 16.64
C ARG A 72 5.14 4.98 17.13
N ARG A 73 5.82 5.67 16.22
CA ARG A 73 6.92 6.60 16.54
C ARG A 73 6.57 8.06 16.34
N HIS A 74 5.59 8.37 15.50
CA HIS A 74 5.24 9.74 15.11
C HIS A 74 3.75 10.06 15.24
N GLY A 75 2.95 9.15 15.82
CA GLY A 75 1.54 9.41 16.14
C GLY A 75 0.62 9.52 14.92
N ALA A 76 1.00 8.95 13.78
CA ALA A 76 0.13 8.93 12.59
C ALA A 76 -1.24 8.29 12.91
N PRO A 77 -2.36 8.74 12.32
CA PRO A 77 -3.70 8.21 12.64
C PRO A 77 -3.81 6.70 12.41
N LEU A 78 -4.45 5.97 13.34
CA LEU A 78 -4.57 4.50 13.33
C LEU A 78 -5.15 3.93 12.01
N LEU A 79 -6.00 4.70 11.32
CA LEU A 79 -6.58 4.29 10.04
C LEU A 79 -5.50 3.96 9.00
N LEU A 80 -4.40 4.71 8.97
CA LEU A 80 -3.33 4.53 8.00
C LEU A 80 -2.63 3.16 8.11
N PRO A 81 -2.02 2.79 9.27
CA PRO A 81 -1.42 1.47 9.42
C PRO A 81 -2.46 0.35 9.38
N ALA A 82 -3.67 0.56 9.91
CA ALA A 82 -4.71 -0.47 9.89
C ALA A 82 -5.06 -0.85 8.44
N LEU A 83 -5.31 0.14 7.58
CA LEU A 83 -5.60 -0.13 6.17
C LEU A 83 -4.40 -0.71 5.43
N ALA A 84 -3.18 -0.21 5.68
CA ALA A 84 -1.97 -0.71 5.01
C ALA A 84 -1.74 -2.20 5.33
N VAL A 85 -1.92 -2.58 6.60
CA VAL A 85 -1.85 -3.99 7.03
C VAL A 85 -2.97 -4.81 6.41
N VAL A 86 -4.21 -4.33 6.40
CA VAL A 86 -5.34 -5.04 5.78
C VAL A 86 -5.09 -5.29 4.29
N VAL A 87 -4.58 -4.30 3.55
CA VAL A 87 -4.22 -4.44 2.13
C VAL A 87 -3.12 -5.50 1.94
N PHE A 88 -2.06 -5.47 2.74
CA PHE A 88 -1.00 -6.47 2.68
C PHE A 88 -1.52 -7.89 2.95
N LEU A 89 -2.31 -8.07 4.04
CA LEU A 89 -2.88 -9.36 4.40
C LEU A 89 -3.90 -9.85 3.38
N ALA A 90 -4.72 -8.96 2.81
CA ALA A 90 -5.64 -9.30 1.73
C ALA A 90 -4.89 -9.79 0.48
N GLY A 91 -3.74 -9.18 0.16
CA GLY A 91 -2.85 -9.65 -0.91
C GLY A 91 -2.30 -11.06 -0.65
N LEU A 92 -1.88 -11.36 0.59
CA LEU A 92 -1.43 -12.71 0.97
C LEU A 92 -2.58 -13.73 0.88
N ALA A 93 -3.77 -13.37 1.37
CA ALA A 93 -4.95 -14.21 1.25
C ALA A 93 -5.29 -14.50 -0.21
N GLN A 94 -5.24 -13.49 -1.08
CA GLN A 94 -5.43 -13.64 -2.53
C GLN A 94 -4.41 -14.57 -3.19
N ALA A 95 -3.16 -14.56 -2.72
CA ALA A 95 -2.15 -15.50 -3.21
C ALA A 95 -2.41 -16.93 -2.71
N ALA A 96 -2.91 -17.10 -1.48
CA ALA A 96 -3.23 -18.41 -0.92
C ALA A 96 -4.45 -19.07 -1.59
N VAL A 97 -5.44 -18.28 -2.01
CA VAL A 97 -6.66 -18.80 -2.66
C VAL A 97 -6.71 -18.59 -4.17
N GLY A 98 -5.72 -17.92 -4.75
CA GLY A 98 -5.72 -17.51 -6.16
C GLY A 98 -5.47 -18.70 -7.09
N GLY A 99 -6.35 -18.87 -8.08
CA GLY A 99 -6.25 -19.94 -9.06
C GLY A 99 -7.40 -19.90 -10.06
N ARG A 100 -7.26 -20.66 -11.16
CA ARG A 100 -8.27 -20.71 -12.23
C ARG A 100 -9.64 -21.26 -11.76
N SER A 101 -9.65 -22.18 -10.80
CA SER A 101 -10.89 -22.75 -10.23
C SER A 101 -11.56 -21.87 -9.17
N THR A 102 -10.87 -20.81 -8.71
CA THR A 102 -11.31 -19.94 -7.62
C THR A 102 -11.51 -18.49 -8.07
N LEU A 103 -11.69 -18.26 -9.37
CA LEU A 103 -11.94 -16.91 -9.93
C LEU A 103 -13.11 -16.19 -9.26
N TRP A 104 -14.13 -16.93 -8.84
CA TRP A 104 -15.32 -16.40 -8.17
C TRP A 104 -15.00 -15.71 -6.83
N VAL A 105 -13.89 -16.05 -6.16
CA VAL A 105 -13.39 -15.35 -4.96
C VAL A 105 -12.17 -14.47 -5.27
N HIS A 106 -11.36 -14.86 -6.25
CA HIS A 106 -10.18 -14.11 -6.65
C HIS A 106 -10.54 -12.75 -7.28
N VAL A 107 -11.50 -12.71 -8.20
CA VAL A 107 -11.89 -11.44 -8.87
C VAL A 107 -12.51 -10.43 -7.89
N PRO A 108 -13.51 -10.78 -7.05
CA PRO A 108 -14.02 -9.84 -6.06
C PRO A 108 -12.96 -9.44 -5.03
N GLY A 109 -12.10 -10.37 -4.60
CA GLY A 109 -10.99 -10.07 -3.70
C GLY A 109 -10.00 -9.06 -4.28
N ALA A 110 -9.66 -9.19 -5.57
CA ALA A 110 -8.83 -8.23 -6.28
C ALA A 110 -9.49 -6.84 -6.38
N MET A 111 -10.82 -6.76 -6.53
CA MET A 111 -11.55 -5.48 -6.50
C MET A 111 -11.44 -4.81 -5.13
N VAL A 112 -11.64 -5.57 -4.05
CA VAL A 112 -11.51 -5.05 -2.67
C VAL A 112 -10.08 -4.58 -2.40
N LEU A 113 -9.09 -5.37 -2.82
CA LEU A 113 -7.67 -5.01 -2.71
C LEU A 113 -7.37 -3.71 -3.47
N THR A 114 -7.90 -3.56 -4.69
CA THR A 114 -7.77 -2.35 -5.50
C THR A 114 -8.34 -1.14 -4.80
N ALA A 115 -9.56 -1.24 -4.26
CA ALA A 115 -10.18 -0.16 -3.49
C ALA A 115 -9.32 0.21 -2.27
N GLY A 116 -8.77 -0.78 -1.55
CA GLY A 116 -7.87 -0.54 -0.43
C GLY A 116 -6.59 0.19 -0.81
N VAL A 117 -5.94 -0.21 -1.91
CA VAL A 117 -4.72 0.45 -2.43
C VAL A 117 -5.01 1.88 -2.89
N VAL A 118 -6.13 2.10 -3.58
CA VAL A 118 -6.55 3.46 -3.99
C VAL A 118 -6.85 4.32 -2.76
N TRP A 119 -7.50 3.76 -1.75
CA TRP A 119 -7.77 4.50 -0.51
C TRP A 119 -6.48 4.82 0.25
N LEU A 120 -5.47 3.93 0.23
CA LEU A 120 -4.14 4.25 0.75
C LEU A 120 -3.49 5.42 0.00
N LEU A 121 -3.58 5.47 -1.34
CA LEU A 121 -3.09 6.65 -2.09
C LEU A 121 -3.77 7.93 -1.59
N VAL A 122 -5.09 7.91 -1.37
CA VAL A 122 -5.82 9.05 -0.84
C VAL A 122 -5.33 9.44 0.56
N LEU A 123 -5.11 8.48 1.47
CA LEU A 123 -4.64 8.78 2.83
C LEU A 123 -3.19 9.30 2.85
N VAL A 124 -2.31 8.68 2.05
CA VAL A 124 -0.87 8.96 2.00
C VAL A 124 -0.57 10.32 1.38
N PHE A 125 -1.36 10.76 0.41
CA PHE A 125 -1.23 12.08 -0.24
C PHE A 125 -2.27 13.11 0.25
N GLY A 126 -3.17 12.71 1.15
CA GLY A 126 -4.29 13.50 1.64
C GLY A 126 -3.99 14.35 2.90
N PRO A 127 -5.04 14.98 3.48
CA PRO A 127 -4.91 15.93 4.60
C PRO A 127 -4.26 15.36 5.87
N LEU A 128 -4.34 14.04 6.09
CA LEU A 128 -3.73 13.38 7.25
C LEU A 128 -2.20 13.49 7.24
N ALA A 129 -1.57 13.55 6.05
CA ALA A 129 -0.14 13.82 5.91
C ALA A 129 0.22 15.27 6.25
N ARG A 130 -0.68 16.23 5.99
CA ARG A 130 -0.45 17.68 6.22
C ARG A 130 -0.52 18.09 7.69
N ARG A 131 -1.28 17.38 8.53
CA ARG A 131 -1.37 17.66 9.98
C ARG A 131 -0.10 17.30 10.76
N SER A 132 0.85 16.60 10.14
CA SER A 132 2.12 16.21 10.75
C SER A 132 3.23 17.25 10.53
N ASP A 133 2.91 18.38 9.89
CA ASP A 133 3.82 19.50 9.67
C ASP A 133 3.65 20.55 10.79
N PRO A 134 4.64 20.73 11.69
CA PRO A 134 4.56 21.67 12.81
C PRO A 134 4.45 23.14 12.38
N SER A 135 4.69 23.45 11.10
CA SER A 135 4.72 24.81 10.57
C SER A 135 3.39 25.31 9.99
N ALA A 136 2.35 24.48 10.00
CA ALA A 136 1.05 24.87 9.45
C ALA A 136 0.33 25.89 10.36
N PRO A 137 -0.06 27.08 9.85
CA PRO A 137 -0.76 28.09 10.65
C PRO A 137 -2.13 27.57 11.11
N SER A 138 -2.45 27.77 12.39
CA SER A 138 -3.77 27.48 12.94
C SER A 138 -4.81 28.37 12.27
N ARG A 139 -5.85 27.75 11.70
CA ARG A 139 -7.04 28.47 11.24
C ARG A 139 -7.94 28.82 12.40
#